data_AF-A0AAV4H2W4-F1
#
_entry.id   AF-A0AAV4H2W4-F1
#
_cell.length_a   1.000
_cell.length_b   1.000
_cell.length_c   1.000
_cell.angle_alpha   90.00
_cell.angle_beta   90.00
_cell.angle_gamma   90.00
#
_symmetry.space_group_name_H-M   'P 1'
#
loop_
_entity.id
_entity.type
_entity.pdbx_description
1 polymer ?
#
loop_
_entity_poly.entity_id
_entity_poly.type
_entity_poly.pdbx_seq_one_letter_code
_entity_poly.pdbx_strand_id
1 'polypeptide(L)' 'MKRKLRYTGHIMRGSSGPLLLLSLEGKIEGKRRQERPRRNWMDDAKEWSGSTSYGDTKRKAENREEWRDMVANLRNEDGT' A
#
# COMPACT_ATOMS: atom_id res chain seq x y z
N MET A 1 -10.23 4.64 -5.89
CA MET A 1 -9.05 3.88 -5.38
C MET A 1 -7.73 4.67 -5.42
N LYS A 2 -7.52 5.54 -6.43
CA LYS A 2 -6.31 6.35 -6.66
C LYS A 2 -5.73 7.17 -5.48
N ARG A 3 -6.58 7.64 -4.56
CA ARG A 3 -6.14 8.41 -3.38
C ARG A 3 -5.44 7.52 -2.35
N LYS A 4 -5.94 6.28 -2.18
CA LYS A 4 -5.33 5.28 -1.28
C LYS A 4 -3.92 4.94 -1.73
N LEU A 5 -3.71 4.54 -2.99
CA LEU A 5 -2.37 4.18 -3.49
C LEU A 5 -1.36 5.32 -3.51
N ARG A 6 -1.79 6.53 -3.88
CA ARG A 6 -0.90 7.71 -3.80
C ARG A 6 -0.44 7.95 -2.37
N TYR A 7 -1.36 7.82 -1.42
CA TYR A 7 -1.05 8.00 -0.02
C TYR A 7 -0.23 6.83 0.54
N THR A 8 -0.46 5.59 0.10
CA THR A 8 0.39 4.43 0.43
C THR A 8 1.83 4.64 -0.02
N GLY A 9 2.05 5.04 -1.28
CA GLY A 9 3.38 5.33 -1.78
C GLY A 9 4.05 6.48 -1.03
N HIS A 10 3.28 7.48 -0.58
CA HIS A 10 3.77 8.57 0.25
C HIS A 10 4.18 8.11 1.67
N ILE A 11 3.39 7.22 2.31
CA ILE A 11 3.70 6.63 3.62
C ILE A 11 4.92 5.70 3.53
N MET A 12 4.97 4.82 2.53
CA MET A 12 6.04 3.82 2.35
C MET A 12 7.42 4.46 2.14
N ARG A 13 7.47 5.67 1.55
CA ARG A 13 8.70 6.46 1.37
C ARG A 13 9.14 7.22 2.63
N GLY A 14 8.41 7.09 3.74
CA GLY A 14 8.72 7.76 5.00
C GLY A 14 8.32 9.24 5.06
N SER A 15 7.67 9.78 4.02
CA SER A 15 7.28 11.19 3.99
C SER A 15 6.15 11.55 4.98
N SER A 16 5.44 10.54 5.51
CA SER A 16 4.35 10.71 6.47
C SER A 16 4.79 10.46 7.93
N GLY A 17 6.07 10.17 8.16
CA GLY A 17 6.62 9.87 9.48
C GLY A 17 6.56 8.38 9.89
N PRO A 18 7.35 7.99 10.89
CA PRO A 18 7.58 6.59 11.25
C PRO A 18 6.34 5.90 11.85
N LEU A 19 5.48 6.66 12.55
CA LEU A 19 4.26 6.14 13.17
C LEU A 19 3.25 5.62 12.14
N LEU A 20 3.07 6.35 11.04
CA LEU A 20 2.17 5.95 9.96
C LEU A 20 2.70 4.72 9.21
N LEU A 21 4.01 4.64 9.02
CA LEU A 21 4.66 3.45 8.46
C LEU A 21 4.48 2.24 9.38
N LEU A 22 4.71 2.40 10.69
CA LEU A 22 4.54 1.33 11.69
C LEU A 22 3.09 0.84 11.77
N SER A 23 2.13 1.78 11.69
CA SER A 23 0.70 1.48 11.64
C SER A 23 0.32 0.70 10.39
N LEU A 24 0.86 1.10 9.24
CA LEU A 24 0.63 0.45 7.96
C LEU A 24 1.26 -0.96 7.93
N GLU A 25 2.47 -1.11 8.48
CA GLU A 25 3.15 -2.40 8.61
C GLU A 25 2.50 -3.33 9.64
N GLY A 26 1.59 -2.82 10.48
CA GLY A 26 0.94 -3.61 11.52
C GLY A 26 1.87 -4.01 12.67
N LYS A 27 3.00 -3.31 12.84
CA LYS A 27 4.00 -3.56 13.88
C LYS A 27 3.70 -2.83 15.21
N ILE A 28 2.49 -2.30 15.36
CA ILE A 28 2.06 -1.69 16.62
C ILE A 28 1.93 -2.80 17.66
N GLU A 29 2.60 -2.64 18.81
CA GLU A 29 2.44 -3.54 19.95
C GLU A 29 1.00 -3.50 20.47
N GLY A 30 0.36 -4.67 20.54
CA GLY A 30 -1.03 -4.83 20.96
C GLY A 30 -1.76 -5.85 20.11
N LYS A 31 -2.06 -7.02 20.68
CA LYS A 31 -2.77 -8.09 19.97
C LYS A 31 -4.25 -7.75 19.85
N ARG A 32 -4.67 -7.19 18.72
CA ARG A 32 -6.10 -7.13 18.37
C ARG A 32 -6.56 -8.55 18.04
N ARG A 33 -7.60 -9.07 18.70
CA ARG A 33 -8.15 -10.40 18.42
C ARG A 33 -8.65 -10.42 16.97
N GLN A 34 -7.89 -11.06 16.08
CA GLN A 34 -8.16 -11.10 14.66
C GLN A 34 -9.02 -12.34 14.38
N GLU A 35 -10.32 -12.15 14.31
CA GLU A 35 -11.19 -13.07 13.59
C GLU A 35 -10.89 -12.97 12.08
N ARG A 36 -11.63 -13.66 11.20
CA ARG A 36 -11.34 -13.76 9.76
C ARG A 36 -10.83 -12.43 9.17
N PRO A 37 -9.59 -12.34 8.65
CA PRO A 37 -8.99 -11.07 8.29
C PRO A 37 -9.88 -10.34 7.27
N ARG A 38 -10.40 -9.17 7.66
CA ARG A 38 -11.00 -8.26 6.70
C ARG A 38 -9.88 -7.69 5.84
N ARG A 39 -10.08 -7.67 4.53
CA ARG A 39 -9.18 -7.05 3.54
C ARG A 39 -8.73 -5.69 4.03
N ASN A 40 -7.44 -5.55 4.30
CA ASN A 40 -6.86 -4.33 4.84
C ASN A 40 -6.21 -3.52 3.71
N TRP A 41 -5.76 -2.30 4.02
CA TRP A 41 -5.17 -1.42 3.02
C TRP A 41 -3.85 -1.96 2.45
N MET A 42 -3.12 -2.81 3.18
CA MET A 42 -1.92 -3.48 2.66
C MET A 42 -2.25 -4.59 1.68
N ASP A 43 -3.37 -5.29 1.88
CA ASP A 43 -3.89 -6.27 0.93
C ASP A 43 -4.30 -5.57 -0.37
N ASP A 44 -5.01 -4.43 -0.27
CA ASP A 44 -5.32 -3.57 -1.42
C ASP A 44 -4.04 -3.12 -2.15
N ALA A 45 -3.02 -2.69 -1.40
CA ALA A 45 -1.76 -2.21 -1.98
C ALA A 45 -0.97 -3.32 -2.68
N LYS A 46 -0.97 -4.53 -2.13
CA LYS A 46 -0.32 -5.71 -2.73
C LYS A 46 -1.01 -6.17 -4.01
N GLU A 47 -2.34 -6.26 -3.96
CA GLU A 47 -3.17 -6.67 -5.09
C GLU A 47 -3.00 -5.70 -6.27
N TRP A 48 -3.11 -4.40 -6.01
CA TRP A 48 -2.96 -3.39 -7.05
C TRP A 48 -1.52 -3.19 -7.52
N SER A 49 -0.52 -3.53 -6.70
CA SER A 49 0.88 -3.52 -7.12
C SER A 49 1.32 -4.79 -7.84
N GLY A 50 0.43 -5.79 -7.94
CA GLY A 50 0.78 -7.12 -8.45
C GLY A 50 1.95 -7.74 -7.69
N SER A 51 2.01 -7.52 -6.36
CA SER A 51 3.10 -8.00 -5.51
C SER A 51 2.56 -8.95 -4.45
N THR A 52 3.24 -10.07 -4.25
CA THR A 52 2.87 -11.06 -3.23
C THR A 52 3.39 -10.68 -1.84
N SER A 53 4.53 -9.97 -1.78
CA SER A 53 5.18 -9.56 -0.53
C SER A 53 5.10 -8.05 -0.29
N TYR A 54 5.08 -7.66 0.98
CA TYR A 54 5.22 -6.26 1.39
C TYR A 54 6.55 -5.66 0.91
N GLY A 55 7.64 -6.43 0.99
CA GLY A 55 8.96 -5.94 0.57
C GLY A 55 8.98 -5.50 -0.90
N ASP A 56 8.32 -6.28 -1.77
CA ASP A 56 8.20 -5.97 -3.19
C ASP A 56 7.31 -4.75 -3.43
N THR A 57 6.17 -4.65 -2.75
CA THR A 57 5.32 -3.45 -2.82
C THR A 57 6.08 -2.21 -2.35
N LYS A 58 6.86 -2.31 -1.27
CA LYS A 58 7.66 -1.21 -0.75
C LYS A 58 8.73 -0.78 -1.75
N ARG A 59 9.46 -1.72 -2.35
CA ARG A 59 10.50 -1.44 -3.34
C ARG A 59 9.93 -0.78 -4.61
N LYS A 60 8.78 -1.26 -5.09
CA LYS A 60 8.03 -0.60 -6.19
C LYS A 60 7.54 0.80 -5.78
N ALA A 61 7.11 0.95 -4.53
CA ALA A 61 6.68 2.23 -3.98
C ALA A 61 7.83 3.21 -3.73
N GLU A 62 9.08 2.77 -3.61
CA GLU A 62 10.25 3.65 -3.57
C GLU A 62 10.51 4.28 -4.94
N ASN A 63 10.34 3.50 -6.02
CA ASN A 63 10.37 4.01 -7.38
C ASN A 63 9.17 4.96 -7.64
N ARG A 64 9.43 6.23 -7.94
CA ARG A 64 8.36 7.22 -8.12
C ARG A 64 7.65 7.10 -9.46
N GLU A 65 8.39 6.81 -10.51
CA GLU A 65 7.87 6.74 -11.87
C GLU A 65 7.02 5.48 -12.02
N GLU A 66 7.60 4.33 -11.66
CA GLU A 66 6.91 3.04 -11.70
C GLU A 66 5.63 3.02 -10.84
N TRP A 67 5.67 3.58 -9.62
CA TRP A 67 4.48 3.69 -8.78
C TRP A 67 3.42 4.62 -9.37
N ARG A 68 3.84 5.74 -10.00
CA ARG A 68 2.92 6.70 -10.61
C ARG A 68 2.25 6.10 -11.84
N ASP A 69 3.01 5.37 -12.64
CA ASP A 69 2.54 4.72 -13.87
C ASP A 69 1.59 3.57 -13.55
N MET A 70 1.91 2.75 -12.55
CA MET A 70 0.99 1.74 -12.00
C MET A 70 -0.33 2.38 -11.52
N VAL A 71 -0.26 3.45 -10.75
CA VAL A 71 -1.45 4.20 -10.27
C VAL A 71 -2.22 4.87 -11.42
N ALA A 72 -1.53 5.21 -12.51
CA ALA A 72 -2.16 5.77 -13.72
C ALA A 72 -2.83 4.68 -14.56
N ASN A 73 -2.20 3.51 -14.70
CA ASN A 73 -2.71 2.36 -15.45
C ASN A 73 -3.96 1.75 -14.79
N LEU A 74 -4.01 1.72 -13.45
CA LEU A 74 -5.21 1.34 -12.70
C LEU A 74 -6.44 2.21 -13.06
N ARG A 75 -6.24 3.43 -13.58
CA ARG A 75 -7.34 4.30 -14.05
C ARG A 75 -8.07 3.74 -15.28
N ASN A 76 -7.38 2.95 -16.10
CA ASN A 76 -7.87 2.53 -17.40
C ASN A 76 -8.73 1.26 -17.33
N GLU A 77 -8.58 0.45 -16.27
CA GLU A 77 -9.32 -0.81 -16.09
C GLU A 77 -10.65 -0.61 -15.33
N ASP A 78 -10.75 0.40 -14.46
CA ASP A 78 -11.97 0.75 -13.71
C ASP A 78 -12.99 1.57 -14.56
N GLY A 79 -12.79 1.67 -15.87
CA GLY A 79 -13.51 2.56 -16.79
C GLY A 79 -14.50 1.87 -17.74
N THR A 80 -15.07 0.71 -17.36
CA THR A 80 -16.14 0.02 -18.12
C THR A 80 -17.31 -0.33 -17.21
#